data_AF-A0A942BA12-F1
#
_entry.id   AF-A0A942BA12-F1
#
_cell.length_a   1.000
_cell.length_b   1.000
_cell.length_c   1.000
_cell.angle_alpha   90.00
_cell.angle_beta   90.00
_cell.angle_gamma   90.00
#
_symmetry.space_group_name_H-M   'P 1'
#
loop_
_entity.id
_entity.type
_entity.pdbx_description
1 polymer ?
#
loop_
_entity_poly.entity_id
_entity_poly.type
_entity_poly.pdbx_seq_one_letter_code
_entity_poly.pdbx_strand_id
1 'polypeptide(L)'
;MASKLSSVLGIDIGSQSIKVCEVKASGGSATVTAVGVVPTPEGAVDYSGVYNSEAVGNALKQIISQVGASSSSAVVTIAGQHSVLVRVIDVPRMDPDKELKSHMEWEINKNIPFAETTIMSDYKVLPSADPNSANMEVVMAMAPQSAIDTILDCIKRSGKKPVAIDVEPLGIARSVAASYPEFANESGVVVVDIGHSTTCINVYERNNLVLPRPVPGGGEMVTKAIADAMQAGVQEAETYKCTSFSVPDSATSGGGGMDPFSVGGATQAFDAGFGGTYQAGAPMADTGATTGMPAQPDLDIDPVTGLPVTGASPAYTNDPFAVADTPSTPNPNETVAMSSAPVVQQPASDHVFSAVQGILDDLVAELRRSIDYYNGRGGTVSRIVLCGGGSKLKGLSGFIQRSLNVQCEVYDPLKNLGLAPKKVGIDYINEYREQLAVAVGNGLHIMFD
;
A
#
# COMPACT_ATOMS: atom_id res chain seq x y z
N MET A 1 -21.11 -33.61 -2.11
CA MET A 1 -19.91 -33.19 -2.86
C MET A 1 -20.25 -31.88 -3.55
N ALA A 2 -19.84 -30.74 -3.00
CA ALA A 2 -19.99 -29.46 -3.70
C ALA A 2 -19.16 -29.54 -4.99
N SER A 3 -19.73 -29.12 -6.12
CA SER A 3 -18.99 -29.09 -7.39
C SER A 3 -17.79 -28.15 -7.24
N LYS A 4 -16.57 -28.65 -7.46
CA LYS A 4 -15.36 -27.81 -7.43
C LYS A 4 -15.55 -26.66 -8.43
N LEU A 5 -15.40 -25.43 -7.96
CA LEU A 5 -15.56 -24.25 -8.81
C LEU A 5 -14.47 -24.26 -9.87
N SER A 6 -14.85 -24.13 -11.14
CA SER A 6 -13.90 -24.05 -12.26
C SER A 6 -13.49 -22.62 -12.60
N SER A 7 -14.18 -21.62 -12.03
CA SER A 7 -13.87 -20.20 -12.23
C SER A 7 -14.32 -19.35 -11.05
N VAL A 8 -13.46 -18.42 -10.62
CA VAL A 8 -13.75 -17.47 -9.53
C VAL A 8 -13.25 -16.08 -9.91
N LEU A 9 -14.00 -15.08 -9.48
CA LEU A 9 -13.61 -13.67 -9.53
C LEU A 9 -12.89 -13.29 -8.23
N GLY A 10 -11.59 -13.06 -8.30
CA GLY A 10 -10.84 -12.43 -7.23
C GLY A 10 -11.06 -10.92 -7.23
N ILE A 11 -11.33 -10.36 -6.05
CA ILE A 11 -11.61 -8.94 -5.85
C ILE A 11 -10.67 -8.41 -4.77
N ASP A 12 -10.05 -7.27 -5.05
CA ASP A 12 -9.24 -6.49 -4.12
C ASP A 12 -9.79 -5.05 -4.08
N ILE A 13 -10.13 -4.58 -2.88
CA ILE A 13 -10.76 -3.28 -2.62
C ILE A 13 -9.72 -2.40 -1.93
N GLY A 14 -8.91 -1.66 -2.69
CA GLY A 14 -7.92 -0.74 -2.14
C GLY A 14 -8.49 0.66 -1.89
N SER A 15 -7.77 1.47 -1.10
CA SER A 15 -8.14 2.87 -0.84
C SER A 15 -8.04 3.78 -2.09
N GLN A 16 -7.13 3.47 -3.03
CA GLN A 16 -6.97 4.23 -4.28
C GLN A 16 -7.59 3.54 -5.50
N SER A 17 -7.58 2.20 -5.55
CA SER A 17 -8.12 1.45 -6.68
C SER A 17 -8.79 0.14 -6.27
N ILE A 18 -9.90 -0.17 -6.95
CA ILE A 18 -10.60 -1.45 -6.89
C ILE A 18 -10.13 -2.30 -8.08
N LYS A 19 -9.78 -3.55 -7.79
CA LYS A 19 -9.14 -4.46 -8.74
C LYS A 19 -9.89 -5.78 -8.79
N VAL A 20 -10.07 -6.31 -9.99
CA VAL A 20 -10.74 -7.59 -10.22
C VAL A 20 -9.93 -8.48 -11.16
N CYS A 21 -9.89 -9.77 -10.87
CA CYS A 21 -9.22 -10.78 -11.69
C CYS A 21 -10.07 -12.06 -11.73
N GLU A 22 -10.59 -12.42 -12.91
CA GLU A 22 -11.27 -13.70 -13.10
C GLU A 22 -10.25 -14.77 -13.51
N VAL A 23 -10.17 -15.83 -12.72
CA VAL A 23 -9.31 -16.99 -13.01
C VAL A 23 -10.17 -18.20 -13.29
N LYS A 24 -9.77 -18.99 -14.29
CA LYS A 24 -10.30 -20.31 -14.58
C LYS A 24 -9.24 -21.37 -14.32
N ALA A 25 -9.61 -22.42 -13.61
CA ALA A 25 -8.76 -23.57 -13.38
C ALA A 25 -9.20 -24.73 -14.28
N SER A 26 -8.26 -25.29 -15.04
CA SER A 26 -8.48 -26.47 -15.88
C SER A 26 -7.21 -27.31 -15.95
N GLY A 27 -7.31 -28.62 -15.70
CA GLY A 27 -6.18 -29.54 -15.85
C GLY A 27 -4.93 -29.17 -15.04
N GLY A 28 -5.08 -28.58 -13.85
CA GLY A 28 -3.97 -28.11 -13.02
C GLY A 28 -3.33 -26.79 -13.45
N SER A 29 -3.81 -26.17 -14.53
CA SER A 29 -3.38 -24.86 -15.02
C SER A 29 -4.40 -23.78 -14.67
N ALA A 30 -3.92 -22.57 -14.37
CA ALA A 30 -4.75 -21.38 -14.20
C ALA A 30 -4.67 -20.49 -15.46
N THR A 31 -5.82 -19.95 -15.86
CA THR A 31 -5.92 -18.97 -16.94
C THR A 31 -6.72 -17.76 -16.47
N VAL A 32 -6.14 -16.58 -16.58
CA VAL A 32 -6.78 -15.30 -16.32
C VAL A 32 -7.66 -14.93 -17.52
N THR A 33 -8.96 -14.77 -17.30
CA THR A 33 -9.96 -14.50 -18.35
C THR A 33 -10.56 -13.10 -18.31
N ALA A 34 -10.35 -12.36 -17.22
CA ALA A 34 -10.72 -10.95 -17.13
C ALA A 34 -9.86 -10.26 -16.09
N VAL A 35 -9.46 -9.01 -16.36
CA VAL A 35 -8.73 -8.14 -15.44
C VAL A 35 -9.33 -6.75 -15.54
N GLY A 36 -9.52 -6.09 -14.41
CA GLY A 36 -9.92 -4.69 -14.36
C GLY A 36 -9.32 -3.98 -13.18
N VAL A 37 -8.95 -2.72 -13.40
CA VAL A 37 -8.64 -1.74 -12.36
C VAL A 37 -9.48 -0.49 -12.58
N VAL A 38 -10.13 0.01 -11.53
CA VAL A 38 -10.83 1.31 -11.52
C VAL A 38 -10.43 2.10 -10.27
N PRO A 39 -10.42 3.45 -10.34
CA PRO A 39 -10.25 4.27 -9.15
C PRO A 39 -11.32 3.96 -8.10
N THR A 40 -10.92 3.93 -6.84
CA THR A 40 -11.87 3.84 -5.74
C THR A 40 -12.65 5.15 -5.64
N PRO A 41 -13.98 5.12 -5.48
CA PRO A 41 -14.77 6.33 -5.30
C PRO A 41 -14.28 7.13 -4.07
N GLU A 42 -14.20 8.45 -4.20
CA GLU A 42 -13.68 9.33 -3.16
C GLU A 42 -14.46 9.17 -1.85
N GLY A 43 -13.73 9.02 -0.73
CA GLY A 43 -14.30 8.83 0.61
C GLY A 43 -14.97 7.46 0.83
N ALA A 44 -14.93 6.54 -0.15
CA ALA A 44 -15.58 5.24 0.00
C ALA A 44 -14.75 4.21 0.78
N VAL A 45 -13.42 4.30 0.71
CA VAL A 45 -12.47 3.39 1.36
C VAL A 45 -11.26 4.18 1.84
N ASP A 46 -10.75 3.88 3.03
CA ASP A 46 -9.51 4.42 3.55
C ASP A 46 -8.63 3.32 4.21
N TYR A 47 -7.66 3.72 5.03
CA TYR A 47 -6.78 2.78 5.74
C TYR A 47 -7.50 1.92 6.80
N SER A 48 -8.67 2.36 7.27
CA SER A 48 -9.45 1.64 8.27
C SER A 48 -10.36 0.58 7.65
N GLY A 49 -10.84 0.80 6.42
CA GLY A 49 -11.71 -0.13 5.70
C GLY A 49 -12.68 0.57 4.74
N VAL A 50 -13.78 -0.11 4.42
CA VAL A 50 -14.83 0.39 3.52
C VAL A 50 -15.91 1.12 4.33
N TYR A 51 -16.26 2.34 3.93
CA TYR A 51 -17.33 3.14 4.55
C TYR A 51 -18.58 3.28 3.68
N ASN A 52 -18.40 3.30 2.35
CA ASN A 52 -19.50 3.45 1.40
C ASN A 52 -19.62 2.20 0.51
N SER A 53 -20.30 1.18 1.05
CA SER A 53 -20.53 -0.08 0.34
C SER A 53 -21.35 0.09 -0.95
N GLU A 54 -22.18 1.13 -1.03
CA GLU A 54 -22.96 1.42 -2.22
C GLU A 54 -22.07 1.92 -3.37
N ALA A 55 -21.22 2.91 -3.11
CA ALA A 55 -20.30 3.42 -4.11
C ALA A 55 -19.33 2.34 -4.59
N VAL A 56 -18.76 1.56 -3.67
CA VAL A 56 -17.87 0.43 -4.00
C VAL A 56 -18.62 -0.66 -4.79
N GLY A 57 -19.83 -1.03 -4.36
CA GLY A 57 -20.65 -2.02 -5.03
C GLY A 57 -21.02 -1.62 -6.47
N ASN A 58 -21.32 -0.34 -6.69
CA ASN A 58 -21.60 0.21 -8.03
C ASN A 58 -20.35 0.21 -8.92
N ALA A 59 -19.19 0.62 -8.37
CA ALA A 59 -17.91 0.57 -9.09
C ALA A 59 -17.54 -0.87 -9.48
N LEU A 60 -17.70 -1.83 -8.56
CA LEU A 60 -17.51 -3.25 -8.82
C LEU A 60 -18.44 -3.76 -9.94
N LYS A 61 -19.73 -3.41 -9.88
CA LYS A 61 -20.70 -3.80 -10.92
C LYS A 61 -20.28 -3.30 -12.30
N GLN A 62 -19.84 -2.04 -12.37
CA GLN A 62 -19.41 -1.40 -13.61
C GLN A 62 -18.16 -2.10 -14.19
N ILE A 63 -17.10 -2.25 -13.39
CA ILE A 63 -15.84 -2.82 -13.86
C ILE A 63 -16.02 -4.28 -14.30
N ILE A 64 -16.76 -5.09 -13.54
CA ILE A 64 -17.05 -6.50 -13.86
C ILE A 64 -17.72 -6.63 -15.24
N SER A 65 -18.68 -5.76 -15.54
CA SER A 65 -19.37 -5.73 -16.83
C SER A 65 -18.45 -5.31 -17.97
N GLN A 66 -17.63 -4.27 -17.74
CA GLN A 66 -16.66 -3.73 -18.69
C GLN A 66 -15.62 -4.78 -19.10
N VAL A 67 -15.08 -5.54 -18.14
CA VAL A 67 -14.02 -6.54 -18.41
C VAL A 67 -14.55 -7.90 -18.85
N GLY A 68 -15.87 -8.13 -18.74
CA GLY A 68 -16.52 -9.35 -19.19
C GLY A 68 -16.35 -10.55 -18.25
N ALA A 69 -16.16 -10.29 -16.94
CA ALA A 69 -16.07 -11.33 -15.93
C ALA A 69 -17.42 -12.04 -15.76
N SER A 70 -17.44 -13.35 -16.07
CA SER A 70 -18.65 -14.18 -16.15
C SER A 70 -18.97 -14.97 -14.89
N SER A 71 -17.97 -15.24 -14.04
CA SER A 71 -18.17 -16.04 -12.84
C SER A 71 -19.13 -15.35 -11.89
N SER A 72 -20.05 -16.13 -11.34
CA SER A 72 -20.98 -15.67 -10.29
C SER A 72 -20.32 -15.70 -8.92
N SER A 73 -19.29 -16.52 -8.73
CA SER A 73 -18.56 -16.73 -7.49
C SER A 73 -17.42 -15.72 -7.36
N ALA A 74 -17.36 -15.05 -6.21
CA ALA A 74 -16.32 -14.07 -5.88
C ALA A 74 -15.60 -14.43 -4.59
N VAL A 75 -14.28 -14.20 -4.59
CA VAL A 75 -13.44 -14.21 -3.39
C VAL A 75 -12.90 -12.80 -3.23
N VAL A 76 -13.07 -12.25 -2.03
CA VAL A 76 -12.76 -10.86 -1.74
C VAL A 76 -11.89 -10.79 -0.50
N THR A 77 -10.94 -9.86 -0.49
CA THR A 77 -10.13 -9.57 0.69
C THR A 77 -10.72 -8.43 1.50
N ILE A 78 -10.62 -8.52 2.82
CA ILE A 78 -10.96 -7.40 3.72
C ILE A 78 -9.90 -6.31 3.56
N ALA A 79 -10.34 -5.12 3.17
CA ALA A 79 -9.48 -3.95 3.04
C ALA A 79 -9.15 -3.34 4.40
N GLY A 80 -7.93 -2.83 4.55
CA GLY A 80 -7.56 -1.92 5.63
C GLY A 80 -6.91 -2.60 6.84
N GLN A 81 -5.84 -1.99 7.32
CA GLN A 81 -5.01 -2.49 8.42
C GLN A 81 -5.76 -2.58 9.76
N HIS A 82 -6.82 -1.77 9.95
CA HIS A 82 -7.62 -1.78 11.19
C HIS A 82 -8.88 -2.65 11.10
N SER A 83 -9.24 -3.14 9.91
CA SER A 83 -10.41 -4.01 9.73
C SER A 83 -10.08 -5.49 9.89
N VAL A 84 -8.81 -5.87 9.81
CA VAL A 84 -8.38 -7.27 9.92
C VAL A 84 -7.04 -7.39 10.62
N LEU A 85 -6.95 -8.33 11.57
CA LEU A 85 -5.69 -8.74 12.18
C LEU A 85 -5.34 -10.15 11.70
N VAL A 86 -4.15 -10.29 11.12
CA VAL A 86 -3.56 -11.60 10.76
C VAL A 86 -2.32 -11.82 11.62
N ARG A 87 -2.21 -13.00 12.23
CA ARG A 87 -1.04 -13.39 13.02
C ARG A 87 -0.68 -14.84 12.75
N VAL A 88 0.61 -15.12 12.84
CA VAL A 88 1.16 -16.47 12.94
C VAL A 88 1.61 -16.65 14.38
N ILE A 89 1.09 -17.67 15.06
CA ILE A 89 1.42 -17.98 16.45
C ILE A 89 1.97 -19.39 16.58
N ASP A 90 2.88 -19.56 17.53
CA ASP A 90 3.44 -20.84 17.93
C ASP A 90 2.62 -21.40 19.09
N VAL A 91 1.97 -22.54 18.89
CA VAL A 91 1.20 -23.23 19.94
C VAL A 91 1.75 -24.62 20.19
N PRO A 92 1.62 -25.17 21.41
CA PRO A 92 2.00 -26.55 21.67
C PRO A 92 1.29 -27.49 20.71
N ARG A 93 1.98 -28.55 20.28
CA ARG A 93 1.39 -29.55 19.40
C ARG A 93 0.24 -30.25 20.13
N MET A 94 -0.94 -30.25 19.51
CA MET A 94 -2.15 -30.87 20.04
C MET A 94 -3.01 -31.44 18.90
N ASP A 95 -4.03 -32.23 19.22
CA ASP A 95 -4.97 -32.80 18.23
C ASP A 95 -5.80 -31.66 17.61
N PRO A 96 -5.69 -31.41 16.28
CA PRO A 96 -6.40 -30.31 15.62
C PRO A 96 -7.92 -30.40 15.73
N ASP A 97 -8.48 -31.61 15.79
CA ASP A 97 -9.93 -31.83 15.75
C ASP A 97 -10.57 -31.79 17.14
N LYS A 98 -9.77 -31.85 18.21
CA LYS A 98 -10.26 -31.92 19.60
C LYS A 98 -9.86 -30.76 20.48
N GLU A 99 -8.57 -30.45 20.52
CA GLU A 99 -8.00 -29.57 21.54
C GLU A 99 -7.67 -28.18 20.96
N LEU A 100 -7.21 -28.15 19.71
CA LEU A 100 -6.79 -26.90 19.06
C LEU A 100 -7.90 -25.86 19.03
N LYS A 101 -9.13 -26.26 18.77
CA LYS A 101 -10.27 -25.34 18.71
C LYS A 101 -10.44 -24.54 19.99
N SER A 102 -10.47 -25.21 21.15
CA SER A 102 -10.63 -24.52 22.44
C SER A 102 -9.41 -23.67 22.80
N HIS A 103 -8.21 -24.12 22.42
CA HIS A 103 -6.99 -23.33 22.59
C HIS A 103 -7.02 -22.05 21.75
N MET A 104 -7.41 -22.15 20.48
CA MET A 104 -7.52 -20.99 19.59
C MET A 104 -8.64 -20.04 20.02
N GLU A 105 -9.78 -20.54 20.49
CA GLU A 105 -10.83 -19.70 21.07
C GLU A 105 -10.30 -18.86 22.24
N TRP A 106 -9.44 -19.45 23.09
CA TRP A 106 -8.78 -18.71 24.18
C TRP A 106 -7.76 -17.69 23.66
N GLU A 107 -6.89 -18.08 22.73
CA GLU A 107 -5.88 -17.19 22.13
C GLU A 107 -6.52 -15.99 21.43
N ILE A 108 -7.58 -16.23 20.67
CA ILE A 108 -8.35 -15.20 19.96
C ILE A 108 -8.94 -14.22 20.98
N ASN A 109 -9.66 -14.71 21.99
CA ASN A 109 -10.31 -13.86 23.00
C ASN A 109 -9.32 -13.00 23.80
N LYS A 110 -8.10 -13.50 24.05
CA LYS A 110 -7.05 -12.76 24.75
C LYS A 110 -6.46 -11.62 23.89
N ASN A 111 -6.50 -11.76 22.57
CA ASN A 111 -5.75 -10.93 21.63
C ASN A 111 -6.62 -10.00 20.77
N ILE A 112 -7.91 -9.86 21.06
CA ILE A 112 -8.82 -8.97 20.34
C ILE A 112 -8.29 -7.52 20.39
N PRO A 113 -7.88 -6.92 19.26
CA PRO A 113 -7.41 -5.53 19.20
C PRO A 113 -8.53 -4.54 18.86
N PHE A 114 -9.80 -4.99 18.87
CA PHE A 114 -10.95 -4.21 18.42
C PHE A 114 -11.83 -3.79 19.59
N ALA A 115 -12.46 -2.62 19.47
CA ALA A 115 -13.43 -2.15 20.44
C ALA A 115 -14.77 -2.91 20.34
N GLU A 116 -15.08 -3.46 19.16
CA GLU A 116 -16.29 -4.24 18.94
C GLU A 116 -16.23 -5.59 19.64
N THR A 117 -17.34 -5.99 20.28
CA THR A 117 -17.45 -7.25 21.01
C THR A 117 -17.66 -8.44 20.09
N THR A 118 -18.29 -8.24 18.93
CA THR A 118 -18.64 -9.30 17.99
C THR A 118 -17.60 -9.40 16.89
N ILE A 119 -16.82 -10.48 16.92
CA ILE A 119 -15.69 -10.68 16.04
C ILE A 119 -15.86 -12.00 15.30
N MET A 120 -15.53 -11.97 14.02
CA MET A 120 -15.38 -13.15 13.19
C MET A 120 -13.92 -13.53 13.15
N SER A 121 -13.64 -14.81 13.30
CA SER A 121 -12.28 -15.32 13.30
C SER A 121 -12.22 -16.70 12.67
N ASP A 122 -11.07 -17.00 12.07
CA ASP A 122 -10.75 -18.31 11.53
C ASP A 122 -9.24 -18.57 11.70
N TYR A 123 -8.85 -19.85 11.67
CA TYR A 123 -7.46 -20.24 11.80
C TYR A 123 -7.14 -21.49 10.98
N LYS A 124 -5.85 -21.62 10.61
CA LYS A 124 -5.35 -22.77 9.87
C LYS A 124 -3.97 -23.15 10.38
N VAL A 125 -3.77 -24.45 10.62
CA VAL A 125 -2.45 -25.00 10.93
C VAL A 125 -1.56 -24.89 9.69
N LEU A 126 -0.39 -24.30 9.86
CA LEU A 126 0.61 -24.22 8.80
C LEU A 126 1.42 -25.53 8.76
N PRO A 127 1.83 -25.99 7.56
CA PRO A 127 2.70 -27.15 7.44
C PRO A 127 4.03 -26.91 8.16
N SER A 128 4.36 -27.77 9.13
CA SER A 128 5.65 -27.70 9.83
C SER A 128 6.77 -28.36 9.00
N ALA A 129 7.95 -27.75 9.02
CA ALA A 129 9.17 -28.36 8.46
C ALA A 129 9.66 -29.56 9.29
N ASP A 130 9.34 -29.61 10.59
CA ASP A 130 9.69 -30.72 11.48
C ASP A 130 8.41 -31.43 11.99
N PRO A 131 8.08 -32.61 11.42
CA PRO A 131 6.96 -33.42 11.88
C PRO A 131 7.04 -33.88 13.32
N ASN A 132 8.17 -33.72 14.03
CA ASN A 132 8.35 -34.04 15.44
C ASN A 132 8.45 -32.81 16.34
N SER A 133 8.29 -31.60 15.79
CA SER A 133 8.30 -30.38 16.58
C SER A 133 7.27 -30.45 17.71
N ALA A 134 7.69 -29.99 18.89
CA ALA A 134 6.85 -29.86 20.07
C ALA A 134 5.79 -28.76 19.92
N ASN A 135 6.02 -27.83 18.99
CA ASN A 135 5.10 -26.75 18.64
C ASN A 135 4.61 -26.90 17.20
N MET A 136 3.42 -26.38 16.93
CA MET A 136 2.88 -26.20 15.59
C MET A 136 2.57 -24.73 15.36
N GLU A 137 2.77 -24.28 14.13
CA GLU A 137 2.47 -22.91 13.72
C GLU A 137 1.01 -22.83 13.24
N VAL A 138 0.31 -21.80 13.69
CA VAL A 138 -1.08 -21.55 13.30
C VAL A 138 -1.19 -20.12 12.79
N VAL A 139 -1.69 -19.96 11.56
CA VAL A 139 -2.15 -18.64 11.09
C VAL A 139 -3.58 -18.44 11.56
N MET A 140 -3.84 -17.28 12.15
CA MET A 140 -5.18 -16.84 12.53
C MET A 140 -5.50 -15.49 11.91
N ALA A 141 -6.76 -15.31 11.53
CA ALA A 141 -7.29 -14.05 11.05
C ALA A 141 -8.54 -13.69 11.85
N MET A 142 -8.70 -12.41 12.18
CA MET A 142 -9.87 -11.92 12.89
C MET A 142 -10.26 -10.52 12.44
N ALA A 143 -11.56 -10.27 12.33
CA ALA A 143 -12.14 -9.00 11.88
C ALA A 143 -13.46 -8.72 12.61
N PRO A 144 -13.83 -7.45 12.83
CA PRO A 144 -15.16 -7.09 13.34
C PRO A 144 -16.27 -7.60 12.41
N GLN A 145 -17.41 -8.02 12.98
CA GLN A 145 -18.57 -8.45 12.20
C GLN A 145 -19.05 -7.34 11.22
N SER A 146 -18.96 -6.07 11.65
CA SER A 146 -19.32 -4.89 10.84
C SER A 146 -18.51 -4.77 9.54
N ALA A 147 -17.21 -5.08 9.59
CA ALA A 147 -16.32 -5.08 8.43
C ALA A 147 -16.70 -6.20 7.45
N ILE A 148 -17.02 -7.39 7.96
CA ILE A 148 -17.50 -8.53 7.16
C ILE A 148 -18.80 -8.17 6.46
N ASP A 149 -19.78 -7.64 7.19
CA ASP A 149 -21.10 -7.29 6.64
C ASP A 149 -21.00 -6.23 5.54
N THR A 150 -20.13 -5.24 5.71
CA THR A 150 -19.85 -4.19 4.72
C THR A 150 -19.30 -4.78 3.42
N ILE A 151 -18.33 -5.70 3.51
CA ILE A 151 -17.77 -6.38 2.34
C ILE A 151 -18.84 -7.24 1.65
N LEU A 152 -19.64 -7.99 2.42
CA LEU A 152 -20.75 -8.77 1.88
C LEU A 152 -21.76 -7.88 1.13
N ASP A 153 -22.06 -6.69 1.63
CA ASP A 153 -22.94 -5.73 0.95
C ASP A 153 -22.33 -5.24 -0.38
N CYS A 154 -21.04 -4.90 -0.41
CA CYS A 154 -20.34 -4.55 -1.64
C CYS A 154 -20.48 -5.63 -2.72
N ILE A 155 -20.24 -6.90 -2.34
CA ILE A 155 -20.31 -8.03 -3.27
C ILE A 155 -21.74 -8.28 -3.73
N LYS A 156 -22.72 -8.23 -2.83
CA LYS A 156 -24.15 -8.37 -3.19
C LYS A 156 -24.58 -7.32 -4.22
N ARG A 157 -24.19 -6.05 -4.02
CA ARG A 157 -24.49 -4.94 -4.94
C ARG A 157 -23.81 -5.07 -6.29
N SER A 158 -22.63 -5.67 -6.34
CA SER A 158 -21.94 -6.01 -7.59
C SER A 158 -22.66 -7.09 -8.44
N GLY A 159 -23.65 -7.79 -7.86
CA GLY A 159 -24.38 -8.88 -8.49
C GLY A 159 -23.62 -10.22 -8.45
N LYS A 160 -22.63 -10.35 -7.57
CA LYS A 160 -21.84 -11.58 -7.37
C LYS A 160 -22.19 -12.26 -6.05
N LYS A 161 -21.75 -13.51 -5.90
CA LYS A 161 -21.93 -14.33 -4.71
C LYS A 161 -20.59 -14.50 -4.01
N PRO A 162 -20.44 -14.03 -2.76
CA PRO A 162 -19.22 -14.27 -2.00
C PRO A 162 -19.12 -15.77 -1.69
N VAL A 163 -17.97 -16.38 -2.00
CA VAL A 163 -17.66 -17.78 -1.68
C VAL A 163 -16.69 -17.88 -0.53
N ALA A 164 -15.72 -16.96 -0.48
CA ALA A 164 -14.80 -16.80 0.63
C ALA A 164 -14.49 -15.31 0.84
N ILE A 165 -14.19 -14.98 2.08
CA ILE A 165 -13.56 -13.72 2.46
C ILE A 165 -12.16 -14.10 2.94
N ASP A 166 -11.15 -13.48 2.34
CA ASP A 166 -9.75 -13.80 2.57
C ASP A 166 -8.98 -12.60 3.14
N VAL A 167 -7.70 -12.82 3.42
CA VAL A 167 -6.75 -11.83 3.90
C VAL A 167 -5.61 -11.66 2.89
N GLU A 168 -5.15 -10.41 2.74
CA GLU A 168 -4.12 -10.02 1.76
C GLU A 168 -2.89 -10.93 1.75
N PRO A 169 -2.24 -11.25 2.90
CA PRO A 169 -1.01 -12.04 2.88
C PRO A 169 -1.22 -13.47 2.38
N LEU A 170 -2.40 -14.07 2.55
CA LEU A 170 -2.68 -15.41 2.03
C LEU A 170 -3.03 -15.37 0.53
N GLY A 171 -3.71 -14.32 0.08
CA GLY A 171 -3.88 -14.00 -1.33
C GLY A 171 -2.55 -13.89 -2.05
N ILE A 172 -1.64 -13.07 -1.53
CA ILE A 172 -0.30 -12.88 -2.08
C ILE A 172 0.47 -14.21 -2.09
N ALA A 173 0.39 -15.03 -1.02
CA ALA A 173 1.04 -16.34 -0.97
C ALA A 173 0.64 -17.23 -2.15
N ARG A 174 -0.66 -17.31 -2.47
CA ARG A 174 -1.16 -18.09 -3.61
C ARG A 174 -0.72 -17.51 -4.95
N SER A 175 -0.73 -16.19 -5.08
CA SER A 175 -0.24 -15.51 -6.27
C SER A 175 1.23 -15.85 -6.53
N VAL A 176 2.07 -15.76 -5.50
CA VAL A 176 3.50 -16.05 -5.57
C VAL A 176 3.74 -17.53 -5.90
N ALA A 177 3.06 -18.45 -5.21
CA ALA A 177 3.19 -19.88 -5.45
C ALA A 177 2.86 -20.28 -6.90
N ALA A 178 1.88 -19.61 -7.53
CA ALA A 178 1.52 -19.86 -8.92
C ALA A 178 2.44 -19.14 -9.92
N SER A 179 2.92 -17.94 -9.59
CA SER A 179 3.69 -17.09 -10.50
C SER A 179 5.19 -17.39 -10.49
N TYR A 180 5.71 -17.85 -9.34
CA TYR A 180 7.12 -18.19 -9.14
C TYR A 180 7.24 -19.48 -8.30
N PRO A 181 6.89 -20.66 -8.87
CA PRO A 181 7.00 -21.93 -8.16
C PRO A 181 8.40 -22.23 -7.63
N GLU A 182 9.45 -21.65 -8.24
CA GLU A 182 10.83 -21.76 -7.81
C GLU A 182 11.09 -21.19 -6.41
N PHE A 183 10.32 -20.19 -5.97
CA PHE A 183 10.45 -19.56 -4.65
C PHE A 183 10.11 -20.52 -3.51
N ALA A 184 9.39 -21.61 -3.78
CA ALA A 184 9.11 -22.65 -2.79
C ALA A 184 10.38 -23.34 -2.26
N ASN A 185 11.50 -23.26 -3.00
CA ASN A 185 12.77 -23.86 -2.62
C ASN A 185 13.71 -22.88 -1.90
N GLU A 186 13.31 -21.63 -1.72
CA GLU A 186 14.12 -20.62 -1.06
C GLU A 186 13.90 -20.60 0.45
N SER A 187 14.93 -20.18 1.19
CA SER A 187 14.89 -20.13 2.65
C SER A 187 13.90 -19.10 3.17
N GLY A 188 13.80 -17.92 2.55
CA GLY A 188 12.87 -16.88 2.98
C GLY A 188 12.71 -15.79 1.92
N VAL A 189 11.50 -15.66 1.38
CA VAL A 189 11.14 -14.65 0.38
C VAL A 189 10.33 -13.55 1.05
N VAL A 190 10.86 -12.33 1.04
CA VAL A 190 10.14 -11.16 1.53
C VAL A 190 9.32 -10.58 0.38
N VAL A 191 8.00 -10.55 0.49
CA VAL A 191 7.11 -9.88 -0.46
C VAL A 191 6.60 -8.60 0.19
N VAL A 192 6.83 -7.48 -0.48
CA VAL A 192 6.47 -6.14 0.00
C VAL A 192 5.37 -5.59 -0.89
N ASP A 193 4.14 -5.59 -0.40
CA ASP A 193 3.02 -4.96 -1.08
C ASP A 193 2.92 -3.50 -0.69
N ILE A 194 3.33 -2.60 -1.58
CA ILE A 194 3.32 -1.16 -1.35
C ILE A 194 2.01 -0.61 -1.93
N GLY A 195 0.99 -0.53 -1.09
CA GLY A 195 -0.31 0.03 -1.41
C GLY A 195 -0.33 1.56 -1.41
N HIS A 196 -1.53 2.14 -1.45
CA HIS A 196 -1.69 3.59 -1.38
C HIS A 196 -1.54 4.10 0.06
N SER A 197 -2.30 3.55 1.01
CA SER A 197 -2.31 3.99 2.41
C SER A 197 -1.57 3.06 3.38
N THR A 198 -1.29 1.82 2.95
CA THR A 198 -0.66 0.78 3.77
C THR A 198 0.38 0.02 2.95
N THR A 199 1.45 -0.40 3.61
CA THR A 199 2.47 -1.29 3.07
C THR A 199 2.49 -2.60 3.87
N CYS A 200 2.37 -3.74 3.20
CA CYS A 200 2.38 -5.04 3.85
C CYS A 200 3.72 -5.75 3.56
N ILE A 201 4.52 -5.97 4.62
CA ILE A 201 5.77 -6.72 4.55
C ILE A 201 5.48 -8.16 4.98
N ASN A 202 5.53 -9.09 4.04
CA ASN A 202 5.24 -10.49 4.28
C ASN A 202 6.50 -11.34 4.08
N VAL A 203 6.80 -12.25 5.00
CA VAL A 203 7.87 -13.25 4.82
C VAL A 203 7.23 -14.60 4.58
N TYR A 204 7.63 -15.25 3.49
CA TYR A 204 7.22 -16.60 3.14
C TYR A 204 8.42 -17.55 3.16
N GLU A 205 8.26 -18.69 3.82
CA GLU A 205 9.21 -19.81 3.78
C GLU A 205 8.50 -21.02 3.16
N ARG A 206 9.03 -21.56 2.06
CA ARG A 206 8.41 -22.69 1.33
C ARG A 206 6.92 -22.47 1.02
N ASN A 207 6.55 -21.26 0.61
CA ASN A 207 5.17 -20.78 0.37
C ASN A 207 4.26 -20.67 1.61
N ASN A 208 4.76 -20.94 2.82
CA ASN A 208 4.03 -20.71 4.05
C ASN A 208 4.28 -19.30 4.57
N LEU A 209 3.21 -18.61 4.99
CA LEU A 209 3.32 -17.30 5.62
C LEU A 209 3.95 -17.44 7.01
N VAL A 210 5.10 -16.81 7.24
CA VAL A 210 5.81 -16.82 8.52
C VAL A 210 5.61 -15.51 9.27
N LEU A 211 5.68 -14.39 8.56
CA LEU A 211 5.54 -13.06 9.16
C LEU A 211 4.61 -12.20 8.30
N PRO A 212 3.36 -11.96 8.73
CA PRO A 212 2.54 -10.89 8.20
C PRO A 212 2.80 -9.60 9.00
N ARG A 213 3.28 -8.54 8.35
CA ARG A 213 3.54 -7.26 9.00
C ARG A 213 2.99 -6.08 8.21
N PRO A 214 1.80 -5.57 8.55
CA PRO A 214 1.31 -4.32 7.99
C PRO A 214 2.03 -3.13 8.63
N VAL A 215 2.43 -2.18 7.79
CA VAL A 215 3.09 -0.92 8.15
C VAL A 215 2.23 0.23 7.64
N PRO A 216 1.85 1.20 8.50
CA PRO A 216 1.13 2.38 8.06
C PRO A 216 1.95 3.18 7.05
N GLY A 217 1.29 3.69 6.03
CA GLY A 217 1.95 4.46 4.97
C GLY A 217 2.13 3.67 3.68
N GLY A 218 2.20 4.40 2.58
CA GLY A 218 2.30 3.85 1.24
C GLY A 218 2.50 4.97 0.22
N GLY A 219 2.04 4.74 -1.01
CA GLY A 219 2.18 5.68 -2.12
C GLY A 219 1.58 7.07 -1.86
N GLU A 220 0.59 7.19 -0.97
CA GLU A 220 -0.01 8.48 -0.57
C GLU A 220 1.00 9.43 0.08
N MET A 221 1.88 8.91 0.93
CA MET A 221 2.89 9.73 1.61
C MET A 221 3.88 10.32 0.61
N VAL A 222 4.28 9.52 -0.38
CA VAL A 222 5.15 9.97 -1.47
C VAL A 222 4.48 11.08 -2.28
N THR A 223 3.20 10.91 -2.62
CA THR A 223 2.43 11.93 -3.35
C THR A 223 2.33 13.23 -2.58
N LYS A 224 2.05 13.17 -1.28
CA LYS A 224 1.98 14.36 -0.40
C LYS A 224 3.33 15.08 -0.32
N ALA A 225 4.42 14.35 -0.11
CA ALA A 225 5.76 14.94 -0.08
C ALA A 225 6.15 15.61 -1.42
N ILE A 226 5.77 15.00 -2.55
CA ILE A 226 5.96 15.60 -3.87
C ILE A 226 5.11 16.87 -4.02
N ALA A 227 3.83 16.83 -3.62
CA ALA A 227 2.93 17.97 -3.69
C ALA A 227 3.47 19.17 -2.90
N ASP A 228 3.95 18.92 -1.68
CA ASP A 228 4.53 19.95 -0.81
C ASP A 228 5.82 20.52 -1.41
N ALA A 229 6.72 19.67 -1.92
CA ALA A 229 7.98 20.10 -2.53
C ALA A 229 7.78 20.87 -3.84
N MET A 230 6.75 20.53 -4.62
CA MET A 230 6.41 21.22 -5.87
C MET A 230 5.46 22.40 -5.67
N GLN A 231 4.90 22.57 -4.47
CA GLN A 231 3.79 23.50 -4.20
C GLN A 231 2.61 23.32 -5.17
N ALA A 232 2.29 22.05 -5.46
CA ALA A 232 1.33 21.65 -6.48
C ALA A 232 0.10 20.94 -5.87
N GLY A 233 -0.96 20.78 -6.67
CA GLY A 233 -2.13 19.99 -6.26
C GLY A 233 -1.80 18.49 -6.14
N VAL A 234 -2.55 17.76 -5.30
CA VAL A 234 -2.33 16.32 -5.05
C VAL A 234 -2.41 15.50 -6.35
N GLN A 235 -3.34 15.82 -7.25
CA GLN A 235 -3.50 15.11 -8.53
C GLN A 235 -2.33 15.38 -9.49
N GLU A 236 -1.79 16.60 -9.49
CA GLU A 236 -0.62 16.96 -10.26
C GLU A 236 0.62 16.22 -9.74
N ALA A 237 0.80 16.21 -8.41
CA ALA A 237 1.86 15.45 -7.75
C ALA A 237 1.77 13.94 -8.00
N GLU A 238 0.56 13.35 -8.00
CA GLU A 238 0.35 11.94 -8.33
C GLU A 238 0.77 11.64 -9.78
N THR A 239 0.40 12.53 -10.70
CA THR A 239 0.77 12.41 -12.11
C THR A 239 2.29 12.51 -12.27
N TYR A 240 2.93 13.45 -11.60
CA TYR A 240 4.39 13.59 -11.59
C TYR A 240 5.07 12.35 -10.99
N LYS A 241 4.59 11.82 -9.86
CA LYS A 241 5.07 10.59 -9.22
C LYS A 241 5.07 9.41 -10.20
N CYS A 242 3.98 9.24 -10.94
CA CYS A 242 3.79 8.09 -11.83
C CYS A 242 4.56 8.23 -13.16
N THR A 243 4.72 9.45 -13.68
CA THR A 243 5.27 9.67 -15.03
C THR A 243 6.75 10.06 -15.02
N SER A 244 7.16 10.90 -14.08
CA SER A 244 8.38 11.70 -14.17
C SER A 244 9.34 11.48 -13.00
N PHE A 245 8.83 11.24 -11.79
CA PHE A 245 9.67 11.00 -10.62
C PHE A 245 10.48 9.70 -10.74
N SER A 246 11.72 9.74 -10.26
CA SER A 246 12.60 8.58 -10.15
C SER A 246 13.55 8.73 -8.98
N VAL A 247 13.79 7.61 -8.28
CA VAL A 247 14.84 7.50 -7.29
C VAL A 247 16.21 7.44 -7.99
N PRO A 248 17.18 8.31 -7.64
CA PRO A 248 18.50 8.30 -8.27
C PRO A 248 19.24 6.97 -8.11
N ASP A 249 19.98 6.55 -9.14
CA ASP A 249 20.71 5.27 -9.13
C ASP A 249 21.86 5.22 -8.10
N SER A 250 22.38 6.37 -7.69
CA SER A 250 23.37 6.49 -6.62
C SER A 250 22.74 6.58 -5.23
N ALA A 251 21.42 6.74 -5.13
CA ALA A 251 20.76 6.86 -3.83
C ALA A 251 20.81 5.52 -3.09
N THR A 252 21.11 5.61 -1.80
CA THR A 252 21.06 4.54 -0.81
C THR A 252 20.49 5.14 0.46
N SER A 253 19.86 4.32 1.31
CA SER A 253 19.38 4.82 2.58
C SER A 253 20.54 5.40 3.37
N GLY A 254 20.42 6.66 3.80
CA GLY A 254 21.36 7.22 4.76
C GLY A 254 21.25 6.39 6.04
N GLY A 255 22.35 5.91 6.61
CA GLY A 255 22.36 5.12 7.84
C GLY A 255 21.88 5.87 9.10
N GLY A 256 20.97 6.82 8.97
CA GLY A 256 20.36 7.63 10.02
C GLY A 256 19.27 6.88 10.79
N GLY A 257 19.57 5.67 11.24
CA GLY A 257 19.03 5.26 12.54
C GLY A 257 19.77 6.10 13.57
N MET A 258 19.09 7.06 14.21
CA MET A 258 19.67 7.72 15.38
C MET A 258 19.89 6.64 16.44
N ASP A 259 21.13 6.19 16.59
CA ASP A 259 21.54 5.34 17.70
C ASP A 259 21.52 6.22 18.97
N PRO A 260 20.55 6.03 19.88
CA PRO A 260 20.40 6.90 21.04
C PRO A 260 21.59 6.79 22.02
N PHE A 261 22.51 5.86 21.78
CA PHE A 261 23.71 5.65 22.59
C PHE A 261 25.02 6.09 21.91
N SER A 262 24.97 6.62 20.67
CA SER A 262 26.19 7.04 19.94
C SER A 262 26.56 8.52 20.11
N VAL A 263 25.88 9.27 20.99
CA VAL A 263 26.37 10.59 21.44
C VAL A 263 27.46 10.39 22.49
N GLY A 264 28.60 9.86 22.06
CA GLY A 264 29.86 9.86 22.81
C GLY A 264 30.46 11.27 22.86
N GLY A 265 29.76 12.20 23.52
CA GLY A 265 30.34 13.47 23.94
C GLY A 265 31.29 13.21 25.11
N ALA A 266 32.55 13.62 24.96
CA ALA A 266 33.57 13.50 26.00
C ALA A 266 33.03 13.97 27.36
N THR A 267 33.06 13.09 28.36
CA THR A 267 32.69 13.39 29.74
C THR A 267 33.57 14.52 30.26
N GLN A 268 32.98 15.70 30.44
CA GLN A 268 33.62 16.73 31.26
C GLN A 268 33.64 16.27 32.72
N ALA A 269 34.79 16.43 33.36
CA ALA A 269 35.00 16.08 34.74
C ALA A 269 34.02 16.83 35.65
N PHE A 270 33.35 16.09 36.52
CA PHE A 270 32.46 16.62 37.55
C PHE A 270 33.30 17.26 38.66
N ASP A 271 33.31 18.59 38.74
CA ASP A 271 33.88 19.35 39.86
C ASP A 271 32.84 19.46 40.98
N ALA A 272 33.10 18.77 42.09
CA ALA A 272 32.22 18.70 43.25
C ALA A 272 32.42 19.94 44.15
N GLY A 273 31.90 21.09 43.71
CA GLY A 273 31.84 22.33 44.48
C GLY A 273 30.67 22.37 45.45
N PHE A 274 30.77 21.68 46.59
CA PHE A 274 29.88 21.88 47.74
C PHE A 274 30.18 23.26 48.38
N GLY A 275 29.26 24.22 48.25
CA GLY A 275 29.29 25.45 49.04
C GLY A 275 28.43 26.58 48.45
N GLY A 276 27.24 26.81 49.01
CA GLY A 276 26.43 27.97 48.66
C GLY A 276 25.00 27.90 49.20
N THR A 277 24.81 28.55 50.35
CA THR A 277 23.59 28.75 51.15
C THR A 277 22.29 28.98 50.38
N TYR A 278 21.23 28.28 50.82
CA TYR A 278 19.83 28.57 50.48
C TYR A 278 19.40 29.93 51.03
N GLN A 279 18.83 30.77 50.18
CA GLN A 279 18.12 31.98 50.58
C GLN A 279 16.74 32.01 49.94
N ALA A 280 15.72 32.02 50.79
CA ALA A 280 14.32 32.06 50.42
C ALA A 280 13.83 33.50 50.25
N GLY A 281 12.98 33.71 49.23
CA GLY A 281 11.96 34.76 49.22
C GLY A 281 12.16 35.89 48.21
N ALA A 282 11.24 35.98 47.23
CA ALA A 282 10.43 37.16 46.97
C ALA A 282 9.30 36.83 45.95
N PRO A 283 8.13 37.49 46.03
CA PRO A 283 6.92 37.11 45.31
C PRO A 283 6.79 37.75 43.92
N MET A 284 5.91 37.14 43.12
CA MET A 284 5.48 37.56 41.78
C MET A 284 5.14 39.05 41.68
N ALA A 285 5.65 39.69 40.63
CA ALA A 285 5.21 41.00 40.18
C ALA A 285 4.54 40.88 38.79
N ASP A 286 3.31 41.37 38.75
CA ASP A 286 2.53 41.70 37.56
C ASP A 286 3.23 42.79 36.75
N THR A 287 3.50 42.52 35.47
CA THR A 287 3.90 43.53 34.50
C THR A 287 3.08 43.35 33.24
N GLY A 288 1.96 44.07 33.16
CA GLY A 288 1.31 44.37 31.90
C GLY A 288 2.26 45.13 30.97
N ALA A 289 2.41 44.64 29.74
CA ALA A 289 2.84 45.43 28.59
C ALA A 289 2.37 44.77 27.28
N THR A 290 1.50 45.52 26.60
CA THR A 290 0.97 45.33 25.26
C THR A 290 2.02 45.57 24.17
N THR A 291 2.16 44.65 23.22
CA THR A 291 2.66 44.86 21.84
C THR A 291 2.11 43.68 21.02
N GLY A 292 1.53 43.75 19.82
CA GLY A 292 1.41 44.75 18.77
C GLY A 292 1.35 43.94 17.46
N MET A 293 0.13 43.58 17.00
CA MET A 293 -0.03 42.88 15.71
C MET A 293 -0.02 43.89 14.56
N PRO A 294 0.68 43.62 13.44
CA PRO A 294 0.62 44.48 12.27
C PRO A 294 -0.73 44.36 11.54
N ALA A 295 -1.25 45.49 11.08
CA ALA A 295 -2.51 45.62 10.37
C ALA A 295 -2.47 44.92 8.98
N GLN A 296 -3.49 44.13 8.68
CA GLN A 296 -3.78 43.65 7.33
C GLN A 296 -4.55 44.72 6.54
N PRO A 297 -4.36 44.84 5.21
CA PRO A 297 -5.11 45.77 4.38
C PRO A 297 -6.57 45.34 4.22
N ASP A 298 -7.47 46.31 4.39
CA ASP A 298 -8.93 46.18 4.28
C ASP A 298 -9.34 45.65 2.89
N LEU A 299 -10.16 44.59 2.89
CA LEU A 299 -10.88 44.12 1.70
C LEU A 299 -12.27 44.76 1.71
N ASP A 300 -12.56 45.58 0.69
CA ASP A 300 -13.88 46.19 0.48
C ASP A 300 -14.94 45.10 0.20
N ILE A 301 -15.78 44.83 1.19
CA ILE A 301 -16.93 43.92 1.12
C ILE A 301 -18.21 44.75 1.05
N ASP A 302 -19.10 44.43 0.10
CA ASP A 302 -20.41 45.09 -0.01
C ASP A 302 -21.29 44.77 1.23
N PRO A 303 -21.77 45.78 1.98
CA PRO A 303 -22.47 45.57 3.24
C PRO A 303 -23.91 45.02 3.10
N VAL A 304 -24.43 44.83 1.88
CA VAL A 304 -25.75 44.22 1.65
C VAL A 304 -25.64 42.75 1.23
N THR A 305 -24.56 42.36 0.55
CA THR A 305 -24.43 41.01 -0.03
C THR A 305 -23.28 40.18 0.54
N GLY A 306 -22.34 40.78 1.27
CA GLY A 306 -21.25 40.06 1.94
C GLY A 306 -20.21 39.46 0.98
N LEU A 307 -20.13 39.93 -0.28
CA LEU A 307 -19.18 39.47 -1.28
C LEU A 307 -18.16 40.58 -1.66
N PRO A 308 -16.94 40.22 -2.09
CA PRO A 308 -15.92 41.17 -2.54
C PRO A 308 -16.33 41.87 -3.84
N VAL A 309 -16.07 43.17 -3.94
CA VAL A 309 -16.38 43.97 -5.14
C VAL A 309 -15.17 44.04 -6.09
N THR A 310 -15.30 43.44 -7.28
CA THR A 310 -14.59 43.64 -8.58
C THR A 310 -14.42 42.26 -9.26
N GLY A 311 -14.61 42.02 -10.55
CA GLY A 311 -14.84 42.91 -11.69
C GLY A 311 -14.18 42.35 -12.96
N ALA A 312 -14.41 41.09 -13.35
CA ALA A 312 -14.23 40.53 -14.70
C ALA A 312 -14.64 39.04 -14.71
N SER A 313 -15.65 38.67 -15.52
CA SER A 313 -16.02 37.27 -15.74
C SER A 313 -15.09 36.62 -16.77
N PRO A 314 -14.49 35.44 -16.52
CA PRO A 314 -13.97 34.61 -17.59
C PRO A 314 -15.15 33.91 -18.28
N ALA A 315 -15.26 34.07 -19.60
CA ALA A 315 -16.17 33.28 -20.41
C ALA A 315 -15.68 31.82 -20.44
N TYR A 316 -16.52 30.90 -19.97
CA TYR A 316 -16.32 29.47 -20.15
C TYR A 316 -16.95 29.05 -21.49
N THR A 317 -16.11 28.75 -22.46
CA THR A 317 -16.49 28.02 -23.68
C THR A 317 -15.53 26.85 -23.87
N ASN A 318 -15.90 25.68 -23.33
CA ASN A 318 -15.32 24.40 -23.73
C ASN A 318 -16.30 23.77 -24.73
N ASP A 319 -16.13 24.10 -26.01
CA ASP A 319 -16.72 23.33 -27.11
C ASP A 319 -15.59 22.46 -27.72
N PRO A 320 -15.65 21.13 -27.59
CA PRO A 320 -14.64 20.23 -28.13
C PRO A 320 -14.68 20.09 -29.67
N PHE A 321 -15.47 20.89 -30.39
CA PHE A 321 -15.58 20.86 -31.85
C PHE A 321 -15.26 22.20 -32.55
N ALA A 322 -14.65 23.17 -31.87
CA ALA A 322 -14.22 24.42 -32.51
C ALA A 322 -13.04 24.20 -33.47
N VAL A 323 -13.21 24.64 -34.72
CA VAL A 323 -12.25 24.47 -35.84
C VAL A 323 -11.11 25.49 -35.68
N ALA A 324 -9.86 25.02 -35.69
CA ALA A 324 -8.68 25.88 -35.53
C ALA A 324 -8.40 26.72 -36.79
N ASP A 325 -8.13 28.02 -36.59
CA ASP A 325 -7.63 28.92 -37.63
C ASP A 325 -6.23 28.49 -38.13
N THR A 326 -6.05 28.53 -39.45
CA THR A 326 -4.80 28.15 -40.15
C THR A 326 -3.64 29.11 -39.87
N PRO A 327 -2.39 28.64 -39.75
CA PRO A 327 -1.24 29.50 -39.48
C PRO A 327 -0.77 30.26 -40.73
N SER A 328 -0.41 31.52 -40.54
CA SER A 328 0.24 32.38 -41.53
C SER A 328 1.72 32.00 -41.72
N THR A 329 2.21 32.13 -42.95
CA THR A 329 3.57 31.73 -43.38
C THR A 329 4.69 32.59 -42.74
N PRO A 330 5.88 32.05 -42.40
CA PRO A 330 6.95 32.81 -41.76
C PRO A 330 7.73 33.70 -42.73
N ASN A 331 8.21 34.84 -42.22
CA ASN A 331 9.02 35.85 -42.90
C ASN A 331 10.48 35.35 -43.11
N PRO A 332 11.06 35.36 -44.33
CA PRO A 332 12.33 34.70 -44.62
C PRO A 332 13.61 35.47 -44.22
N ASN A 333 13.56 36.43 -43.28
CA ASN A 333 14.72 37.27 -42.94
C ASN A 333 15.13 37.30 -41.46
N GLU A 334 14.66 36.37 -40.62
CA GLU A 334 15.17 36.23 -39.26
C GLU A 334 16.33 35.22 -39.21
N THR A 335 17.54 35.76 -39.05
CA THR A 335 18.73 34.97 -38.75
C THR A 335 18.69 34.55 -37.28
N VAL A 336 18.34 33.29 -37.01
CA VAL A 336 18.41 32.71 -35.67
C VAL A 336 19.86 32.39 -35.35
N ALA A 337 20.46 33.18 -34.45
CA ALA A 337 21.76 32.88 -33.87
C ALA A 337 21.66 31.58 -33.06
N MET A 338 22.51 30.59 -33.38
CA MET A 338 22.69 29.40 -32.56
C MET A 338 23.40 29.80 -31.26
N SER A 339 22.60 30.10 -30.24
CA SER A 339 23.07 30.13 -28.86
C SER A 339 23.22 28.69 -28.38
N SER A 340 24.44 28.26 -28.12
CA SER A 340 24.75 27.03 -27.41
C SER A 340 23.95 26.99 -26.10
N ALA A 341 23.07 26.00 -25.96
CA ALA A 341 22.30 25.80 -24.74
C ALA A 341 23.24 25.55 -23.55
N PRO A 342 23.08 26.24 -22.42
CA PRO A 342 23.71 25.80 -21.19
C PRO A 342 22.98 24.53 -20.74
N VAL A 343 23.73 23.43 -20.57
CA VAL A 343 23.28 22.25 -19.84
C VAL A 343 23.19 22.62 -18.36
N VAL A 344 22.04 23.13 -17.90
CA VAL A 344 21.66 23.15 -16.48
C VAL A 344 20.13 23.15 -16.39
N GLN A 345 19.53 21.99 -16.14
CA GLN A 345 18.19 21.87 -15.56
C GLN A 345 18.12 20.59 -14.74
N GLN A 346 18.74 20.61 -13.56
CA GLN A 346 18.67 19.54 -12.56
C GLN A 346 18.42 20.02 -11.10
N PRO A 347 17.81 21.19 -10.80
CA PRO A 347 17.48 21.53 -9.40
C PRO A 347 16.12 20.99 -8.92
N ALA A 348 15.16 20.72 -9.82
CA ALA A 348 13.81 20.30 -9.43
C ALA A 348 13.72 18.81 -9.04
N SER A 349 14.43 17.92 -9.74
CA SER A 349 14.44 16.48 -9.43
C SER A 349 15.05 16.19 -8.06
N ASP A 350 16.16 16.87 -7.74
CA ASP A 350 16.94 16.61 -6.54
C ASP A 350 16.23 17.15 -5.29
N HIS A 351 15.55 18.30 -5.43
CA HIS A 351 14.70 18.84 -4.38
C HIS A 351 13.52 17.92 -4.07
N VAL A 352 12.80 17.45 -5.09
CA VAL A 352 11.65 16.53 -4.90
C VAL A 352 12.13 15.19 -4.33
N PHE A 353 13.27 14.67 -4.79
CA PHE A 353 13.86 13.45 -4.21
C PHE A 353 14.19 13.64 -2.72
N SER A 354 14.78 14.77 -2.33
CA SER A 354 15.11 15.07 -0.93
C SER A 354 13.88 15.05 -0.02
N ALA A 355 12.73 15.50 -0.52
CA ALA A 355 11.46 15.46 0.20
C ALA A 355 10.91 14.03 0.36
N VAL A 356 11.11 13.17 -0.64
CA VAL A 356 10.66 11.78 -0.63
C VAL A 356 11.62 10.86 0.12
N GLN A 357 12.91 11.22 0.21
CA GLN A 357 13.97 10.35 0.72
C GLN A 357 13.67 9.83 2.14
N GLY A 358 13.19 10.68 3.05
CA GLY A 358 12.87 10.26 4.41
C GLY A 358 11.82 9.13 4.46
N ILE A 359 10.82 9.17 3.58
CA ILE A 359 9.78 8.13 3.49
C ILE A 359 10.38 6.81 2.99
N LEU A 360 11.33 6.88 2.05
CA LEU A 360 12.03 5.69 1.54
C LEU A 360 12.98 5.11 2.59
N ASP A 361 13.64 5.97 3.37
CA ASP A 361 14.51 5.58 4.48
C ASP A 361 13.69 4.87 5.57
N ASP A 362 12.50 5.37 5.90
CA ASP A 362 11.57 4.72 6.82
C ASP A 362 11.13 3.35 6.31
N LEU A 363 10.77 3.22 5.02
CA LEU A 363 10.44 1.93 4.42
C LEU A 363 11.61 0.93 4.52
N VAL A 364 12.84 1.38 4.25
CA VAL A 364 14.04 0.54 4.39
C VAL A 364 14.26 0.12 5.85
N ALA A 365 14.06 1.03 6.81
CA ALA A 365 14.18 0.71 8.22
C ALA A 365 13.15 -0.34 8.65
N GLU A 366 11.92 -0.24 8.16
CA GLU A 366 10.85 -1.20 8.42
C GLU A 366 11.11 -2.57 7.78
N LEU A 367 11.67 -2.61 6.57
CA LEU A 367 12.13 -3.84 5.93
C LEU A 367 13.26 -4.48 6.73
N ARG A 368 14.27 -3.70 7.13
CA ARG A 368 15.40 -4.19 7.92
C ARG A 368 14.93 -4.80 9.25
N ARG A 369 14.07 -4.12 9.99
CA ARG A 369 13.46 -4.64 11.23
C ARG A 369 12.73 -5.97 11.01
N SER A 370 12.02 -6.11 9.90
CA SER A 370 11.26 -7.33 9.57
C SER A 370 12.19 -8.49 9.22
N ILE A 371 13.25 -8.21 8.45
CA ILE A 371 14.30 -9.17 8.09
C ILE A 371 15.05 -9.61 9.34
N ASP A 372 15.47 -8.67 10.19
CA ASP A 372 16.20 -8.96 11.43
C ASP A 372 15.36 -9.81 12.38
N TYR A 373 14.06 -9.52 12.50
CA TYR A 373 13.14 -10.33 13.30
C TYR A 373 13.05 -11.78 12.78
N TYR A 374 12.89 -11.98 11.48
CA TYR A 374 12.82 -13.32 10.88
C TYR A 374 14.16 -14.06 11.01
N ASN A 375 15.29 -13.38 10.76
CA ASN A 375 16.62 -13.95 10.93
C ASN A 375 16.90 -14.33 12.40
N GLY A 376 16.43 -13.52 13.36
CA GLY A 376 16.53 -13.80 14.79
C GLY A 376 15.80 -15.07 15.23
N ARG A 377 14.80 -15.52 14.46
CA ARG A 377 14.11 -16.82 14.65
C ARG A 377 14.83 -18.01 13.99
N GLY A 378 16.02 -17.79 13.41
CA GLY A 378 16.80 -18.82 12.72
C GLY A 378 16.55 -18.91 11.22
N GLY A 379 15.72 -18.02 10.66
CA GLY A 379 15.49 -17.90 9.22
C GLY A 379 16.64 -17.19 8.48
N THR A 380 16.57 -17.17 7.16
CA THR A 380 17.47 -16.32 6.34
C THR A 380 16.73 -15.87 5.09
N VAL A 381 16.67 -14.54 4.88
CA VAL A 381 16.08 -13.96 3.68
C VAL A 381 17.01 -14.13 2.48
N SER A 382 16.49 -14.72 1.40
CA SER A 382 17.19 -14.88 0.13
C SER A 382 16.93 -13.72 -0.84
N ARG A 383 15.71 -13.19 -0.85
CA ARG A 383 15.30 -12.11 -1.75
C ARG A 383 14.14 -11.27 -1.22
N ILE A 384 13.97 -10.12 -1.85
CA ILE A 384 12.85 -9.21 -1.69
C ILE A 384 12.14 -9.07 -3.04
N VAL A 385 10.82 -9.19 -3.05
CA VAL A 385 9.96 -8.96 -4.22
C VAL A 385 8.95 -7.87 -3.90
N LEU A 386 8.83 -6.86 -4.76
CA LEU A 386 7.95 -5.71 -4.56
C LEU A 386 6.68 -5.89 -5.40
N CYS A 387 5.50 -5.72 -4.80
CA CYS A 387 4.22 -5.64 -5.48
C CYS A 387 3.41 -4.42 -5.02
N GLY A 388 2.22 -4.24 -5.59
CA GLY A 388 1.37 -3.09 -5.31
C GLY A 388 1.70 -1.88 -6.17
N GLY A 389 0.82 -0.88 -6.18
CA GLY A 389 0.98 0.32 -7.02
C GLY A 389 2.24 1.12 -6.72
N GLY A 390 2.65 1.17 -5.44
CA GLY A 390 3.86 1.86 -5.02
C GLY A 390 5.16 1.19 -5.47
N SER A 391 5.15 -0.11 -5.77
CA SER A 391 6.33 -0.82 -6.31
C SER A 391 6.79 -0.29 -7.68
N LYS A 392 5.90 0.41 -8.40
CA LYS A 392 6.17 0.99 -9.72
C LYS A 392 7.00 2.27 -9.66
N LEU A 393 7.33 2.78 -8.47
CA LEU A 393 8.16 3.96 -8.31
C LEU A 393 9.54 3.70 -8.93
N LYS A 394 9.90 4.45 -9.97
CA LYS A 394 11.12 4.23 -10.75
C LYS A 394 12.36 4.29 -9.85
N GLY A 395 13.22 3.28 -9.92
CA GLY A 395 14.46 3.19 -9.14
C GLY A 395 14.31 2.64 -7.71
N LEU A 396 13.08 2.39 -7.23
CA LEU A 396 12.83 1.93 -5.85
C LEU A 396 13.46 0.57 -5.54
N SER A 397 13.33 -0.42 -6.42
CA SER A 397 13.94 -1.74 -6.22
C SER A 397 15.46 -1.67 -6.09
N GLY A 398 16.11 -0.86 -6.95
CA GLY A 398 17.55 -0.61 -6.88
C GLY A 398 17.96 0.07 -5.57
N PHE A 399 17.17 1.05 -5.11
CA PHE A 399 17.40 1.72 -3.83
C PHE A 399 17.32 0.76 -2.65
N ILE A 400 16.28 -0.08 -2.59
CA ILE A 400 16.10 -1.09 -1.53
C ILE A 400 17.24 -2.13 -1.59
N GLN A 401 17.58 -2.61 -2.78
CA GLN A 401 18.67 -3.59 -2.97
C GLN A 401 20.01 -3.07 -2.44
N ARG A 402 20.38 -1.82 -2.77
CA ARG A 402 21.62 -1.20 -2.29
C ARG A 402 21.61 -0.99 -0.78
N SER A 403 20.47 -0.59 -0.23
CA SER A 403 20.32 -0.24 1.19
C SER A 403 20.32 -1.47 2.13
N LEU A 404 19.78 -2.59 1.66
CA LEU A 404 19.67 -3.82 2.43
C LEU A 404 20.71 -4.89 2.05
N ASN A 405 21.39 -4.72 0.92
CA ASN A 405 22.31 -5.73 0.37
C ASN A 405 21.64 -7.11 0.18
N VAL A 406 20.37 -7.09 -0.26
CA VAL A 406 19.55 -8.27 -0.58
C VAL A 406 18.97 -8.08 -1.98
N GLN A 407 18.91 -9.14 -2.78
CA GLN A 407 18.32 -9.06 -4.13
C GLN A 407 16.89 -8.51 -4.04
N CYS A 408 16.59 -7.47 -4.83
CA CYS A 408 15.27 -6.84 -4.84
C CYS A 408 14.77 -6.68 -6.27
N GLU A 409 13.60 -7.25 -6.56
CA GLU A 409 12.98 -7.17 -7.89
C GLU A 409 11.48 -6.84 -7.80
N VAL A 410 10.92 -6.35 -8.91
CA VAL A 410 9.48 -6.09 -9.01
C VAL A 410 8.77 -7.39 -9.41
N TYR A 411 7.67 -7.68 -8.72
CA TYR A 411 6.88 -8.89 -8.86
C TYR A 411 5.89 -8.80 -10.04
N ASP A 412 5.86 -9.84 -10.89
CA ASP A 412 4.82 -10.04 -11.91
C ASP A 412 3.87 -11.18 -11.49
N PRO A 413 2.66 -10.89 -10.98
CA PRO A 413 1.67 -11.90 -10.58
C PRO A 413 1.11 -12.73 -11.74
N LEU A 414 1.47 -12.43 -12.99
CA LEU A 414 0.94 -13.11 -14.17
C LEU A 414 1.99 -13.94 -14.90
N LYS A 415 3.26 -13.94 -14.45
CA LYS A 415 4.41 -14.50 -15.17
C LYS A 415 4.21 -15.93 -15.68
N ASN A 416 3.62 -16.81 -14.86
CA ASN A 416 3.40 -18.22 -15.16
C ASN A 416 1.90 -18.60 -15.31
N LEU A 417 1.03 -17.61 -15.50
CA LEU A 417 -0.40 -17.83 -15.69
C LEU A 417 -0.78 -17.73 -17.18
N GLY A 418 -1.73 -18.56 -17.61
CA GLY A 418 -2.32 -18.39 -18.95
C GLY A 418 -3.10 -17.07 -19.03
N LEU A 419 -2.97 -16.33 -20.12
CA LEU A 419 -3.72 -15.09 -20.34
C LEU A 419 -4.69 -15.27 -21.53
N ALA A 420 -5.99 -15.18 -21.26
CA ALA A 420 -7.04 -15.22 -22.27
C ALA A 420 -8.14 -14.18 -21.95
N PRO A 421 -7.80 -12.88 -21.88
CA PRO A 421 -8.77 -11.85 -21.52
C PRO A 421 -9.87 -11.71 -22.56
N LYS A 422 -11.11 -11.56 -22.10
CA LYS A 422 -12.28 -11.51 -23.00
C LYS A 422 -12.51 -10.16 -23.67
N LYS A 423 -12.39 -9.07 -22.92
CA LYS A 423 -12.79 -7.71 -23.37
C LYS A 423 -11.68 -6.66 -23.29
N VAL A 424 -10.58 -6.96 -22.60
CA VAL A 424 -9.44 -6.03 -22.45
C VAL A 424 -8.22 -6.55 -23.22
N GLY A 425 -7.41 -5.63 -23.75
CA GLY A 425 -6.17 -5.97 -24.43
C GLY A 425 -5.05 -6.35 -23.47
N ILE A 426 -4.00 -6.99 -23.99
CA ILE A 426 -2.81 -7.35 -23.20
C ILE A 426 -2.07 -6.09 -22.72
N ASP A 427 -2.04 -5.01 -23.51
CA ASP A 427 -1.40 -3.76 -23.11
C ASP A 427 -2.04 -3.14 -21.87
N TYR A 428 -3.38 -3.19 -21.78
CA TYR A 428 -4.10 -2.77 -20.58
C TYR A 428 -3.68 -3.60 -19.37
N ILE A 429 -3.57 -4.92 -19.52
CA ILE A 429 -3.12 -5.79 -18.41
C ILE A 429 -1.69 -5.44 -18.00
N ASN A 430 -0.81 -5.23 -18.98
CA ASN A 430 0.60 -4.87 -18.75
C ASN A 430 0.76 -3.58 -17.94
N GLU A 431 -0.16 -2.62 -18.09
CA GLU A 431 -0.15 -1.37 -17.32
C GLU A 431 -0.36 -1.58 -15.81
N TYR A 432 -1.09 -2.63 -15.42
CA TYR A 432 -1.52 -2.84 -14.03
C TYR A 432 -0.93 -4.08 -13.36
N ARG A 433 -0.05 -4.84 -14.02
CA ARG A 433 0.45 -6.16 -13.55
C ARG A 433 0.83 -6.17 -12.08
N GLU A 434 1.67 -5.25 -11.65
CA GLU A 434 2.26 -5.22 -10.31
C GLU A 434 1.20 -5.02 -9.21
N GLN A 435 0.04 -4.44 -9.56
CA GLN A 435 -1.05 -4.15 -8.63
C GLN A 435 -2.00 -5.33 -8.44
N LEU A 436 -1.87 -6.40 -9.22
CA LEU A 436 -2.87 -7.47 -9.29
C LEU A 436 -2.59 -8.63 -8.33
N ALA A 437 -1.53 -8.57 -7.52
CA ALA A 437 -1.10 -9.68 -6.66
C ALA A 437 -2.25 -10.25 -5.79
N VAL A 438 -2.95 -9.39 -5.06
CA VAL A 438 -4.08 -9.78 -4.20
C VAL A 438 -5.26 -10.31 -5.03
N ALA A 439 -5.68 -9.57 -6.07
CA ALA A 439 -6.81 -9.98 -6.92
C ALA A 439 -6.55 -11.32 -7.64
N VAL A 440 -5.34 -11.55 -8.14
CA VAL A 440 -4.90 -12.82 -8.73
C VAL A 440 -4.90 -13.92 -7.68
N GLY A 441 -4.34 -13.66 -6.49
CA GLY A 441 -4.36 -14.57 -5.36
C GLY A 441 -5.76 -15.03 -4.96
N ASN A 442 -6.73 -14.12 -4.98
CA ASN A 442 -8.13 -14.40 -4.71
C ASN A 442 -8.79 -15.20 -5.85
N GLY A 443 -8.45 -14.90 -7.11
CA GLY A 443 -8.91 -15.70 -8.24
C GLY A 443 -8.37 -17.14 -8.20
N LEU A 444 -7.14 -17.32 -7.72
CA LEU A 444 -6.48 -18.61 -7.57
C LEU A 444 -6.99 -19.44 -6.39
N HIS A 445 -7.85 -18.91 -5.51
CA HIS A 445 -8.35 -19.60 -4.32
C HIS A 445 -8.86 -21.02 -4.62
N ILE A 446 -9.56 -21.20 -5.76
CA ILE A 446 -10.09 -22.50 -6.24
C ILE A 446 -9.04 -23.59 -6.51
N MET A 447 -7.77 -23.22 -6.63
CA MET A 447 -6.67 -24.15 -6.86
C MET A 447 -6.03 -24.65 -5.56
N PHE A 448 -6.18 -23.91 -4.47
CA PHE A 448 -5.52 -24.17 -3.19
C PHE A 448 -6.50 -24.61 -2.09
N ASP A 449 -7.80 -24.68 -2.41
CA ASP A 449 -8.85 -25.31 -1.62
C ASP A 449 -8.85 -26.84 -1.68
#